data_AF-A0A7J9IQ59-F1
#
_entry.id   AF-A0A7J9IQ59-F1
#
_cell.length_a   1.000
_cell.length_b   1.000
_cell.length_c   1.000
_cell.angle_alpha   90.00
_cell.angle_beta   90.00
_cell.angle_gamma   90.00
#
_symmetry.space_group_name_H-M   'P 1'
#
loop_
_entity.id
_entity.type
_entity.pdbx_description
1 polymer ?
#
loop_
_entity_poly.entity_id
_entity_poly.type
_entity_poly.pdbx_seq_one_letter_code
_entity_poly.pdbx_strand_id
1 'polypeptide(L)'
;GNAFWKLVRNLLKPPGQEQIDCQKPKPILLDTGEMKLPYDWAPSILPVQIVRIGQLVILSVPAEFTTMAGRRLRDAVKTVLTSGRNKQFDSNVHIVIAGLTNTYSQYVTTFEEYRVQRYEGASTLYGPHTLNAYIQEFKKLAAALIGGGSVEPGPQPPDLLDKQISLLTPVVLDATPLGVNFGDVKDDIANSTFKRGNTVSVTFWSACPRNDLMTEGTFALVELLQDQKTWIPAFDDDDFCLKFKWSRPAKLSPQSYATIDWRIPESVVTGVYRIRHFGASKSLFGSIRHFTGTSSAFVVE
;
A
#
# COMPACT_ATOMS: atom_id res chain seq x y z
N GLY A 1 25.36 -17.58 -0.90
CA GLY A 1 24.51 -17.89 -2.07
C GLY A 1 25.06 -19.09 -2.83
N ASN A 2 24.20 -19.87 -3.47
CA ASN A 2 24.58 -21.05 -4.26
C ASN A 2 24.97 -20.68 -5.72
N ALA A 3 25.45 -21.64 -6.50
CA ALA A 3 25.94 -21.40 -7.86
C ALA A 3 24.86 -20.94 -8.84
N PHE A 4 23.66 -21.53 -8.78
CA PHE A 4 22.54 -21.19 -9.66
C PHE A 4 22.12 -19.72 -9.54
N TRP A 5 21.87 -19.25 -8.32
CA TRP A 5 21.46 -17.86 -8.09
C TRP A 5 22.57 -16.85 -8.38
N LYS A 6 23.83 -17.24 -8.24
CA LYS A 6 24.96 -16.41 -8.70
C LYS A 6 24.95 -16.23 -10.22
N LEU A 7 24.64 -17.27 -10.99
CA LEU A 7 24.52 -17.19 -12.44
C LEU A 7 23.38 -16.24 -12.85
N VAL A 8 22.19 -16.43 -12.27
CA VAL A 8 21.01 -15.59 -12.56
C VAL A 8 21.27 -14.12 -12.23
N ARG A 9 21.85 -13.82 -11.06
CA ARG A 9 22.26 -12.46 -10.69
C ARG A 9 23.24 -11.86 -11.69
N ASN A 10 24.26 -12.63 -12.08
CA ASN A 10 25.33 -12.14 -12.94
C ASN A 10 24.86 -11.84 -14.37
N LEU A 11 23.72 -12.40 -14.81
CA LEU A 11 23.07 -12.00 -16.08
C LEU A 11 22.52 -10.57 -16.03
N LEU A 12 22.20 -10.04 -14.84
CA LEU A 12 21.75 -8.67 -14.66
C LEU A 12 22.93 -7.72 -14.43
N LYS A 13 23.65 -7.92 -13.31
CA LYS A 13 24.84 -7.14 -12.92
C LYS A 13 25.63 -7.92 -11.86
N PRO A 14 26.87 -8.35 -12.14
CA PRO A 14 27.72 -8.94 -11.11
C PRO A 14 28.19 -7.83 -10.13
N PRO A 15 28.09 -8.05 -8.80
CA PRO A 15 28.54 -7.06 -7.83
C PRO A 15 30.06 -6.93 -7.82
N GLY A 16 30.55 -5.69 -7.73
CA GLY A 16 31.97 -5.40 -7.55
C GLY A 16 32.54 -5.96 -6.23
N GLN A 17 33.86 -6.08 -6.16
CA GLN A 17 34.54 -6.59 -4.96
C GLN A 17 34.33 -5.68 -3.75
N GLU A 18 34.36 -4.36 -3.94
CA GLU A 18 34.09 -3.36 -2.90
C GLU A 18 32.68 -3.54 -2.32
N GLN A 19 31.67 -3.71 -3.19
CA GLN A 19 30.28 -3.92 -2.79
C GLN A 19 30.11 -5.23 -2.02
N ILE A 20 30.75 -6.32 -2.47
CA ILE A 20 30.77 -7.60 -1.76
C ILE A 20 31.37 -7.44 -0.36
N ASP A 21 32.49 -6.75 -0.25
CA ASP A 21 33.20 -6.57 1.02
C ASP A 21 32.42 -5.67 1.98
N CYS A 22 31.84 -4.57 1.49
CA CYS A 22 31.02 -3.64 2.27
C CYS A 22 29.75 -4.32 2.83
N GLN A 23 29.13 -5.22 2.06
CA GLN A 23 27.87 -5.86 2.42
C GLN A 23 28.05 -7.10 3.31
N LYS A 24 29.27 -7.60 3.54
CA LYS A 24 29.51 -8.82 4.34
C LYS A 24 28.77 -8.76 5.70
N PRO A 25 28.14 -9.86 6.13
CA PRO A 25 28.16 -11.21 5.54
C PRO A 25 27.07 -11.48 4.49
N LYS A 26 26.35 -10.45 4.00
CA LYS A 26 25.23 -10.62 3.06
C LYS A 26 25.69 -11.24 1.74
N PRO A 27 25.12 -12.39 1.34
CA PRO A 27 25.30 -12.90 -0.01
C PRO A 27 24.39 -12.15 -0.98
N ILE A 28 24.92 -11.10 -1.63
CA ILE A 28 24.16 -10.24 -2.56
C ILE A 28 23.47 -11.06 -3.66
N LEU A 29 22.14 -10.99 -3.71
CA LEU A 29 21.31 -11.59 -4.76
C LEU A 29 21.01 -10.61 -5.89
N LEU A 30 20.66 -9.37 -5.56
CA LEU A 30 20.46 -8.26 -6.50
C LEU A 30 21.33 -7.10 -6.04
N ASP A 31 22.19 -6.60 -6.93
CA ASP A 31 23.09 -5.49 -6.60
C ASP A 31 22.48 -4.14 -6.97
N THR A 32 21.40 -3.78 -6.28
CA THR A 32 20.67 -2.53 -6.57
C THR A 32 21.52 -1.27 -6.35
N GLY A 33 22.64 -1.37 -5.62
CA GLY A 33 23.61 -0.27 -5.46
C GLY A 33 24.38 0.04 -6.75
N GLU A 34 24.69 -0.97 -7.56
CA GLU A 34 25.41 -0.82 -8.84
C GLU A 34 24.51 -0.94 -10.08
N MET A 35 23.20 -1.17 -9.90
CA MET A 35 22.22 -1.22 -10.99
C MET A 35 21.64 0.17 -11.28
N LYS A 36 22.15 0.78 -12.36
CA LYS A 36 21.91 2.19 -12.73
C LYS A 36 21.08 2.38 -14.01
N LEU A 37 20.79 1.30 -14.73
CA LEU A 37 20.05 1.34 -16.00
C LEU A 37 18.69 0.66 -15.85
N PRO A 38 17.61 1.24 -16.38
CA PRO A 38 17.51 2.58 -17.01
C PRO A 38 17.63 3.76 -16.02
N TYR A 39 17.52 3.48 -14.71
CA TYR A 39 17.70 4.41 -13.59
C TYR A 39 18.14 3.62 -12.36
N ASP A 40 18.41 4.27 -11.23
CA ASP A 40 18.75 3.61 -9.95
C ASP A 40 17.64 2.65 -9.50
N TRP A 41 17.99 1.40 -9.19
CA TRP A 41 17.02 0.38 -8.74
C TRP A 41 16.68 0.45 -7.25
N ALA A 42 17.43 1.25 -6.49
CA ALA A 42 17.16 1.56 -5.08
C ALA A 42 17.46 3.04 -4.82
N PRO A 43 16.73 3.70 -3.91
CA PRO A 43 16.95 5.11 -3.63
C PRO A 43 18.33 5.34 -3.02
N SER A 44 19.06 6.32 -3.54
CA SER A 44 20.36 6.77 -3.05
C SER A 44 20.26 8.03 -2.17
N ILE A 45 19.12 8.73 -2.23
CA ILE A 45 18.81 9.93 -1.46
C ILE A 45 17.57 9.64 -0.61
N LEU A 46 17.70 9.78 0.72
CA LEU A 46 16.64 9.45 1.66
C LEU A 46 16.28 10.66 2.55
N PRO A 47 14.99 11.03 2.64
CA PRO A 47 14.51 12.05 3.58
C PRO A 47 14.46 11.51 5.00
N VAL A 48 15.16 12.16 5.92
CA VAL A 48 15.03 11.94 7.37
C VAL A 48 14.48 13.20 8.02
N GLN A 49 13.53 13.04 8.94
CA GLN A 49 12.82 14.19 9.52
C GLN A 49 12.43 13.93 10.97
N ILE A 50 12.49 14.99 11.77
CA ILE A 50 11.91 15.01 13.11
C ILE A 50 10.81 16.08 13.14
N VAL A 51 9.62 15.71 13.63
CA VAL A 51 8.53 16.64 13.90
C VAL A 51 8.33 16.74 15.40
N ARG A 52 8.28 17.96 15.93
CA ARG A 52 8.05 18.24 17.36
C ARG A 52 6.68 18.90 17.55
N ILE A 53 5.88 18.34 18.45
CA ILE A 53 4.59 18.89 18.87
C ILE A 53 4.58 18.89 20.41
N GLY A 54 4.92 20.03 21.03
CA GLY A 54 5.07 20.10 22.48
C GLY A 54 6.12 19.11 23.00
N GLN A 55 5.68 18.15 23.82
CA GLN A 55 6.51 17.05 24.35
C GLN A 55 6.53 15.79 23.49
N LEU A 56 5.73 15.73 22.41
CA LEU A 56 5.75 14.65 21.43
C LEU A 56 6.81 14.94 20.36
N VAL A 57 7.63 13.94 20.07
CA VAL A 57 8.64 13.95 19.02
C VAL A 57 8.45 12.74 18.12
N ILE A 58 8.18 13.00 16.84
CA ILE A 58 7.93 11.98 15.83
C ILE A 58 9.19 11.85 14.97
N LEU A 59 9.76 10.64 14.92
CA LEU A 59 10.89 10.31 14.07
C LEU A 59 10.36 9.66 12.79
N SER A 60 10.35 10.42 11.70
CA SER A 60 9.87 9.98 10.39
C SER A 60 10.98 9.24 9.65
N VAL A 61 10.91 7.90 9.62
CA VAL A 61 11.93 7.06 9.01
C VAL A 61 11.43 6.47 7.68
N PRO A 62 12.19 6.59 6.59
CA PRO A 62 11.80 6.10 5.26
C PRO A 62 12.08 4.61 5.07
N ALA A 63 11.86 3.80 6.11
CA ALA A 63 12.20 2.37 6.12
C ALA A 63 11.41 1.59 7.16
N GLU A 64 11.52 0.26 7.11
CA GLU A 64 10.97 -0.68 8.10
C GLU A 64 12.03 -1.04 9.15
N PHE A 65 11.96 -0.40 10.31
CA PHE A 65 12.88 -0.67 11.41
C PHE A 65 12.46 -1.91 12.18
N THR A 66 13.40 -2.81 12.48
CA THR A 66 13.18 -3.87 13.46
C THR A 66 12.96 -3.28 14.86
N THR A 67 12.45 -4.13 15.76
CA THR A 67 12.21 -3.76 17.15
C THR A 67 13.45 -3.14 17.82
N MET A 68 14.62 -3.77 17.71
CA MET A 68 15.82 -3.26 18.36
C MET A 68 16.46 -2.09 17.61
N ALA A 69 16.34 -2.04 16.28
CA ALA A 69 16.74 -0.87 15.51
C ALA A 69 15.97 0.38 15.96
N GLY A 70 14.63 0.26 16.07
CA GLY A 70 13.78 1.35 16.53
C GLY A 70 14.06 1.77 17.97
N ARG A 71 14.28 0.82 18.90
CA ARG A 71 14.66 1.13 20.28
C ARG A 71 15.96 1.92 20.36
N ARG A 72 17.01 1.47 19.66
CA ARG A 72 18.32 2.15 19.65
C ARG A 72 18.23 3.57 19.08
N LEU A 73 17.46 3.76 18.00
CA LEU A 73 17.23 5.09 17.44
C LEU A 73 16.51 6.01 18.44
N ARG A 74 15.43 5.51 19.05
CA ARG A 74 14.65 6.26 20.03
C ARG A 74 15.49 6.68 21.22
N ASP A 75 16.28 5.78 21.78
CA ASP A 75 17.12 6.04 22.95
C ASP A 75 18.25 7.03 22.61
N ALA A 76 18.85 6.90 21.43
CA ALA A 76 19.89 7.81 20.97
C ALA A 76 19.35 9.25 20.79
N VAL A 77 18.17 9.40 20.19
CA VAL A 77 17.53 10.71 20.06
C VAL A 77 17.09 11.24 21.43
N LYS A 78 16.49 10.40 22.29
CA LYS A 78 16.09 10.79 23.65
C LYS A 78 17.26 11.39 24.41
N THR A 79 18.40 10.71 24.36
CA THR A 79 19.63 11.15 25.03
C THR A 79 20.04 12.55 24.55
N VAL A 80 20.00 12.82 23.23
CA VAL A 80 20.33 14.16 22.70
C VAL A 80 19.33 15.21 23.21
N LEU A 81 18.03 14.92 23.15
CA LEU A 81 17.00 15.87 23.56
C LEU A 81 17.04 16.22 25.05
N THR A 82 17.35 15.25 25.92
CA THR A 82 17.37 15.45 27.38
C THR A 82 18.72 15.89 27.93
N SER A 83 19.82 15.75 27.18
CA SER A 83 21.16 16.20 27.61
C SER A 83 21.47 17.65 27.22
N GLY A 84 20.59 18.30 26.46
CA GLY A 84 20.77 19.68 26.02
C GLY A 84 20.82 20.68 27.19
N ARG A 85 21.77 21.63 27.12
CA ARG A 85 21.96 22.70 28.14
C ARG A 85 20.71 23.54 28.37
N ASN A 86 19.85 23.66 27.37
CA ASN A 86 18.66 24.50 27.39
C ASN A 86 17.45 23.88 28.14
N LYS A 87 17.57 22.64 28.68
CA LYS A 87 16.51 21.92 29.42
C LYS A 87 15.11 22.00 28.79
N GLN A 88 15.01 22.12 27.46
CA GLN A 88 13.72 22.24 26.76
C GLN A 88 12.88 20.96 26.85
N PHE A 89 13.52 19.83 27.07
CA PHE A 89 12.89 18.55 27.32
C PHE A 89 13.36 18.02 28.67
N ASP A 90 12.42 17.49 29.45
CA ASP A 90 12.67 16.71 30.64
C ASP A 90 12.50 15.20 30.32
N SER A 91 12.40 14.37 31.36
CA SER A 91 12.18 12.93 31.21
C SER A 91 10.85 12.56 30.53
N ASN A 92 9.89 13.50 30.43
CA ASN A 92 8.53 13.30 29.93
C ASN A 92 8.42 13.43 28.41
N VAL A 93 9.53 13.61 27.68
CA VAL A 93 9.50 13.58 26.21
C VAL A 93 9.01 12.21 25.69
N HIS A 94 8.01 12.26 24.82
CA HIS A 94 7.44 11.08 24.17
C HIS A 94 7.99 10.98 22.75
N ILE A 95 8.81 9.95 22.50
CA ILE A 95 9.41 9.74 21.18
C ILE A 95 8.77 8.54 20.51
N VAL A 96 8.19 8.77 19.34
CA VAL A 96 7.55 7.74 18.51
C VAL A 96 8.29 7.62 17.19
N ILE A 97 8.28 6.42 16.61
CA ILE A 97 8.83 6.16 15.28
C ILE A 97 7.66 6.03 14.32
N ALA A 98 7.61 6.89 13.32
CA ALA A 98 6.73 6.77 12.17
C ALA A 98 7.53 6.11 11.05
N GLY A 99 7.33 4.79 10.88
CA GLY A 99 7.91 4.03 9.76
C GLY A 99 7.27 4.38 8.42
N LEU A 100 7.86 3.91 7.33
CA LEU A 100 7.30 4.04 5.96
C LEU A 100 6.94 5.49 5.58
N THR A 101 7.70 6.47 6.07
CA THR A 101 7.38 7.89 5.91
C THR A 101 8.24 8.54 4.81
N ASN A 102 7.64 9.40 4.00
CA ASN A 102 8.25 10.18 2.91
C ASN A 102 8.76 9.38 1.70
N THR A 103 9.48 8.27 1.91
CA THR A 103 9.88 7.31 0.87
C THR A 103 10.09 5.93 1.49
N TYR A 104 10.52 4.95 0.68
CA TYR A 104 10.72 3.57 1.11
C TYR A 104 12.10 3.03 0.71
N SER A 105 12.89 2.63 1.70
CA SER A 105 14.24 2.07 1.54
C SER A 105 14.38 0.67 2.13
N GLN A 106 13.32 -0.14 2.08
CA GLN A 106 13.29 -1.49 2.64
C GLN A 106 13.49 -1.50 4.17
N TYR A 107 14.23 -2.49 4.68
CA TYR A 107 14.37 -2.76 6.11
C TYR A 107 15.60 -2.08 6.72
N VAL A 108 15.57 -1.89 8.04
CA VAL A 108 16.72 -1.50 8.85
C VAL A 108 16.81 -2.42 10.06
N THR A 109 17.83 -3.28 10.06
CA THR A 109 18.16 -4.11 11.21
C THR A 109 19.28 -3.50 12.05
N THR A 110 19.47 -3.99 13.27
CA THR A 110 20.74 -3.77 13.96
C THR A 110 21.89 -4.49 13.25
N PHE A 111 23.13 -4.19 13.62
CA PHE A 111 24.31 -4.89 13.09
C PHE A 111 24.29 -6.39 13.43
N GLU A 112 23.85 -6.72 14.64
CA GLU A 112 23.77 -8.08 15.16
C GLU A 112 22.71 -8.89 14.41
N GLU A 113 21.53 -8.31 14.20
CA GLU A 113 20.47 -8.89 13.39
C GLU A 113 20.89 -9.03 11.92
N TYR A 114 21.58 -8.02 11.37
CA TYR A 114 22.10 -8.05 10.00
C TYR A 114 23.01 -9.25 9.78
N ARG A 115 23.90 -9.56 10.73
CA ARG A 115 24.85 -10.67 10.58
C ARG A 115 24.19 -12.04 10.42
N VAL A 116 22.97 -12.21 10.92
CA VAL A 116 22.20 -13.47 10.80
C VAL A 116 21.65 -13.65 9.38
N GLN A 117 21.42 -12.55 8.64
CA GLN A 117 20.91 -12.58 7.27
C GLN A 117 19.58 -13.35 7.11
N ARG A 118 18.64 -13.09 8.04
CA ARG A 118 17.20 -13.35 7.80
C ARG A 118 16.65 -12.37 6.74
N TYR A 119 15.34 -12.38 6.52
CA TYR A 119 14.68 -11.52 5.55
C TYR A 119 15.04 -10.04 5.73
N GLU A 120 14.92 -9.52 6.95
CA GLU A 120 15.14 -8.10 7.25
C GLU A 120 16.62 -7.72 7.10
N GLY A 121 17.53 -8.61 7.49
CA GLY A 121 18.98 -8.40 7.35
C GLY A 121 19.43 -8.45 5.89
N ALA A 122 18.82 -9.32 5.09
CA ALA A 122 19.05 -9.37 3.64
C ALA A 122 18.48 -8.12 2.94
N SER A 123 17.32 -7.63 3.40
CA SER A 123 16.64 -6.43 2.89
C SER A 123 17.15 -5.11 3.48
N THR A 124 18.16 -5.12 4.36
CA THR A 124 18.83 -3.90 4.85
C THR A 124 19.82 -3.39 3.80
N LEU A 125 19.34 -2.54 2.89
CA LEU A 125 20.01 -2.22 1.62
C LEU A 125 21.44 -1.70 1.75
N TYR A 126 21.67 -0.74 2.65
CA TYR A 126 22.94 0.00 2.73
C TYR A 126 24.00 -0.68 3.61
N GLY A 127 23.86 -1.99 3.82
CA GLY A 127 24.84 -2.81 4.50
C GLY A 127 24.70 -2.82 6.03
N PRO A 128 25.69 -3.41 6.74
CA PRO A 128 25.60 -3.72 8.17
C PRO A 128 25.50 -2.49 9.07
N HIS A 129 25.88 -1.30 8.59
CA HIS A 129 25.90 -0.06 9.36
C HIS A 129 24.74 0.89 9.05
N THR A 130 23.73 0.42 8.30
CA THR A 130 22.54 1.22 7.95
C THR A 130 21.90 1.88 9.17
N LEU A 131 21.65 1.13 10.25
CA LEU A 131 21.08 1.69 11.49
C LEU A 131 21.96 2.78 12.11
N ASN A 132 23.29 2.59 12.11
CA ASN A 132 24.20 3.57 12.69
C ASN A 132 24.19 4.88 11.90
N ALA A 133 24.08 4.81 10.57
CA ALA A 133 23.91 5.98 9.71
C ALA A 133 22.60 6.72 10.05
N TYR A 134 21.48 6.01 10.20
CA TYR A 134 20.23 6.62 10.65
C TYR A 134 20.37 7.28 12.03
N ILE A 135 20.93 6.58 13.03
CA ILE A 135 21.16 7.13 14.36
C ILE A 135 22.00 8.41 14.28
N GLN A 136 23.04 8.43 13.45
CA GLN A 136 23.88 9.60 13.26
C GLN A 136 23.07 10.79 12.73
N GLU A 137 22.32 10.63 11.64
CA GLU A 137 21.57 11.73 11.03
C GLU A 137 20.44 12.23 11.94
N PHE A 138 19.72 11.32 12.61
CA PHE A 138 18.68 11.72 13.56
C PHE A 138 19.24 12.43 14.80
N LYS A 139 20.44 12.08 15.27
CA LYS A 139 21.10 12.84 16.33
C LYS A 139 21.46 14.26 15.87
N LYS A 140 21.90 14.45 14.63
CA LYS A 140 22.15 15.79 14.07
C LYS A 140 20.86 16.62 14.02
N LEU A 141 19.77 16.05 13.51
CA LEU A 141 18.46 16.70 13.50
C LEU A 141 17.98 17.07 14.91
N ALA A 142 18.11 16.15 15.87
CA ALA A 142 17.70 16.38 17.26
C ALA A 142 18.52 17.50 17.92
N ALA A 143 19.83 17.55 17.65
CA ALA A 143 20.72 18.60 18.17
C ALA A 143 20.37 19.97 17.57
N ALA A 144 20.12 20.03 16.26
CA ALA A 144 19.69 21.26 15.58
C ALA A 144 18.33 21.76 16.13
N LEU A 145 17.38 20.84 16.34
CA LEU A 145 16.04 21.14 16.86
C LEU A 145 16.09 21.81 18.24
N ILE A 146 16.91 21.33 19.18
CA ILE A 146 17.04 21.95 20.52
C ILE A 146 17.99 23.15 20.56
N GLY A 147 18.90 23.24 19.59
CA GLY A 147 19.84 24.34 19.44
C GLY A 147 19.27 25.55 18.67
N GLY A 148 18.12 25.39 18.01
CA GLY A 148 17.56 26.42 17.12
C GLY A 148 18.38 26.63 15.84
N GLY A 149 19.19 25.64 15.45
CA GLY A 149 20.03 25.69 14.26
C GLY A 149 19.32 25.17 13.02
N SER A 150 19.76 25.62 11.84
CA SER A 150 19.37 25.01 10.56
C SER A 150 20.21 23.76 10.27
N VAL A 151 19.68 22.89 9.42
CA VAL A 151 20.41 21.75 8.84
C VAL A 151 20.51 21.94 7.34
N GLU A 152 21.59 21.44 6.74
CA GLU A 152 21.74 21.46 5.29
C GLU A 152 20.59 20.68 4.62
N PRO A 153 20.00 21.19 3.53
CA PRO A 153 18.84 20.58 2.89
C PRO A 153 19.15 19.21 2.25
N GLY A 154 20.44 18.90 2.03
CA GLY A 154 20.87 17.69 1.36
C GLY A 154 20.59 17.72 -0.16
N PRO A 155 20.99 16.66 -0.87
CA PRO A 155 20.74 16.55 -2.30
C PRO A 155 19.25 16.31 -2.59
N GLN A 156 18.75 16.85 -3.71
CA GLN A 156 17.39 16.62 -4.16
C GLN A 156 17.25 15.22 -4.81
N PRO A 157 16.20 14.45 -4.50
CA PRO A 157 15.94 13.19 -5.17
C PRO A 157 15.63 13.41 -6.67
N PRO A 158 15.96 12.46 -7.55
CA PRO A 158 15.66 12.58 -8.97
C PRO A 158 14.15 12.46 -9.23
N ASP A 159 13.64 13.22 -10.21
CA ASP A 159 12.31 13.02 -10.78
C ASP A 159 12.36 11.94 -11.87
N LEU A 160 11.57 10.89 -11.70
CA LEU A 160 11.50 9.74 -12.60
C LEU A 160 10.11 9.56 -13.23
N LEU A 161 9.17 10.50 -13.06
CA LEU A 161 7.78 10.35 -13.52
C LEU A 161 7.68 10.04 -15.03
N ASP A 162 8.38 10.81 -15.87
CA ASP A 162 8.36 10.63 -17.33
C ASP A 162 9.24 9.46 -17.84
N LYS A 163 9.87 8.71 -16.93
CA LYS A 163 10.80 7.62 -17.26
C LYS A 163 10.26 6.23 -16.89
N GLN A 164 9.05 6.16 -16.33
CA GLN A 164 8.48 4.90 -15.86
C GLN A 164 8.15 3.96 -17.02
N ILE A 165 8.65 2.73 -16.94
CA ILE A 165 8.34 1.66 -17.89
C ILE A 165 7.19 0.83 -17.33
N SER A 166 6.08 0.76 -18.07
CA SER A 166 4.95 -0.12 -17.74
C SER A 166 4.85 -1.26 -18.74
N LEU A 167 4.91 -2.50 -18.25
CA LEU A 167 4.63 -3.72 -19.02
C LEU A 167 3.19 -4.21 -18.82
N LEU A 168 2.38 -3.46 -18.05
CA LEU A 168 0.98 -3.77 -17.84
C LEU A 168 0.18 -3.31 -19.05
N THR A 169 -0.48 -4.24 -19.74
CA THR A 169 -1.30 -3.91 -20.91
C THR A 169 -2.48 -3.03 -20.53
N PRO A 170 -2.82 -2.02 -21.36
CA PRO A 170 -3.98 -1.17 -21.12
C PRO A 170 -5.28 -1.98 -21.26
N VAL A 171 -6.38 -1.45 -20.75
CA VAL A 171 -7.72 -1.98 -21.09
C VAL A 171 -8.00 -1.63 -22.54
N VAL A 172 -8.17 -2.65 -23.38
CA VAL A 172 -8.41 -2.50 -24.82
C VAL A 172 -9.91 -2.31 -25.09
N LEU A 173 -10.73 -3.24 -24.60
CA LEU A 173 -12.17 -3.32 -24.83
C LEU A 173 -12.82 -4.10 -23.68
N ASP A 174 -14.02 -3.67 -23.30
CA ASP A 174 -14.99 -4.46 -22.55
C ASP A 174 -16.20 -4.77 -23.43
N ALA A 175 -16.77 -5.97 -23.27
CA ALA A 175 -17.95 -6.40 -24.01
C ALA A 175 -18.90 -7.21 -23.11
N THR A 176 -20.15 -7.27 -23.51
CA THR A 176 -21.19 -8.16 -22.97
C THR A 176 -21.67 -9.12 -24.07
N PRO A 177 -22.36 -10.22 -23.72
CA PRO A 177 -23.07 -11.03 -24.70
C PRO A 177 -24.11 -10.23 -25.49
N LEU A 178 -24.52 -10.74 -26.65
CA LEU A 178 -25.56 -10.12 -27.45
C LEU A 178 -26.87 -10.02 -26.64
N GLY A 179 -27.47 -8.82 -26.61
CA GLY A 179 -28.72 -8.57 -25.89
C GLY A 179 -28.56 -8.31 -24.38
N VAL A 180 -27.33 -8.29 -23.86
CA VAL A 180 -27.01 -7.99 -22.46
C VAL A 180 -26.31 -6.63 -22.38
N ASN A 181 -26.70 -5.81 -21.41
CA ASN A 181 -26.07 -4.54 -21.10
C ASN A 181 -25.10 -4.65 -19.92
N PHE A 182 -24.16 -3.70 -19.82
CA PHE A 182 -23.37 -3.57 -18.61
C PHE A 182 -24.26 -3.17 -17.43
N GLY A 183 -24.09 -3.84 -16.29
CA GLY A 183 -24.95 -3.70 -15.12
C GLY A 183 -26.10 -4.70 -15.06
N ASP A 184 -26.35 -5.47 -16.13
CA ASP A 184 -27.34 -6.54 -16.06
C ASP A 184 -26.88 -7.64 -15.10
N VAL A 185 -27.83 -8.21 -14.35
CA VAL A 185 -27.58 -9.32 -13.43
C VAL A 185 -27.32 -10.59 -14.23
N LYS A 186 -26.17 -11.23 -14.00
CA LYS A 186 -25.82 -12.54 -14.55
C LYS A 186 -26.35 -13.67 -13.65
N ASP A 187 -26.04 -13.60 -12.36
CA ASP A 187 -26.49 -14.56 -11.35
C ASP A 187 -27.11 -13.73 -10.21
N ASP A 188 -28.44 -13.77 -10.09
CA ASP A 188 -29.17 -12.98 -9.10
C ASP A 188 -29.19 -13.67 -7.73
N ILE A 189 -29.73 -12.95 -6.75
CA ILE A 189 -29.84 -13.40 -5.37
C ILE A 189 -30.72 -14.65 -5.29
N ALA A 190 -30.18 -15.72 -4.69
CA ALA A 190 -30.82 -17.04 -4.69
C ALA A 190 -32.08 -17.14 -3.82
N ASN A 191 -32.18 -16.34 -2.75
CA ASN A 191 -33.27 -16.38 -1.78
C ASN A 191 -33.92 -15.00 -1.62
N SER A 192 -35.20 -14.96 -1.29
CA SER A 192 -35.89 -13.70 -0.96
C SER A 192 -35.69 -13.24 0.48
N THR A 193 -35.19 -14.10 1.37
CA THR A 193 -35.00 -13.81 2.80
C THR A 193 -33.68 -14.39 3.30
N PHE A 194 -32.97 -13.61 4.10
CA PHE A 194 -31.71 -14.00 4.74
C PHE A 194 -31.74 -13.63 6.22
N LYS A 195 -30.94 -14.34 7.01
CA LYS A 195 -30.69 -13.99 8.40
C LYS A 195 -29.38 -13.23 8.55
N ARG A 196 -29.26 -12.47 9.63
CA ARG A 196 -27.96 -11.98 10.12
C ARG A 196 -26.89 -13.08 10.12
N GLY A 197 -25.67 -12.70 9.76
CA GLY A 197 -24.54 -13.61 9.59
C GLY A 197 -24.53 -14.40 8.27
N ASN A 198 -25.63 -14.43 7.50
CA ASN A 198 -25.63 -15.02 6.15
C ASN A 198 -24.82 -14.15 5.17
N THR A 199 -24.49 -14.72 4.00
CA THR A 199 -23.85 -13.98 2.90
C THR A 199 -24.79 -13.95 1.71
N VAL A 200 -25.09 -12.75 1.24
CA VAL A 200 -25.81 -12.48 0.00
C VAL A 200 -24.77 -12.30 -1.09
N SER A 201 -24.96 -12.95 -2.24
CA SER A 201 -24.06 -12.85 -3.38
C SER A 201 -24.87 -12.59 -4.65
N VAL A 202 -24.41 -11.64 -5.46
CA VAL A 202 -24.98 -11.31 -6.78
C VAL A 202 -23.84 -11.07 -7.75
N THR A 203 -24.00 -11.51 -9.00
CA THR A 203 -23.01 -11.29 -10.05
C THR A 203 -23.61 -10.50 -11.20
N PHE A 204 -22.93 -9.44 -11.63
CA PHE A 204 -23.31 -8.57 -12.74
C PHE A 204 -22.38 -8.77 -13.94
N TRP A 205 -22.93 -8.59 -15.14
CA TRP A 205 -22.12 -8.31 -16.33
C TRP A 205 -21.47 -6.95 -16.18
N SER A 206 -20.14 -6.91 -16.20
CA SER A 206 -19.36 -5.72 -15.84
C SER A 206 -18.16 -5.52 -16.76
N ALA A 207 -17.37 -4.50 -16.47
CA ALA A 207 -16.20 -4.06 -17.21
C ALA A 207 -14.95 -4.03 -16.31
N CYS A 208 -13.77 -3.79 -16.90
CA CYS A 208 -12.54 -3.68 -16.12
C CYS A 208 -12.56 -2.47 -15.16
N PRO A 209 -12.34 -2.65 -13.84
CA PRO A 209 -12.30 -1.54 -12.89
C PRO A 209 -11.10 -0.60 -13.10
N ARG A 210 -10.18 -0.93 -14.02
CA ARG A 210 -9.11 0.00 -14.43
C ARG A 210 -9.58 1.11 -15.37
N ASN A 211 -10.82 1.05 -15.87
CA ASN A 211 -11.37 2.14 -16.69
C ASN A 211 -11.66 3.39 -15.86
N ASP A 212 -12.10 3.23 -14.61
CA ASP A 212 -12.31 4.29 -13.65
C ASP A 212 -12.14 3.71 -12.25
N LEU A 213 -11.32 4.36 -11.42
CA LEU A 213 -11.05 3.92 -10.05
C LEU A 213 -12.22 4.20 -9.11
N MET A 214 -13.22 4.98 -9.54
CA MET A 214 -14.34 5.43 -8.70
C MET A 214 -13.84 6.11 -7.42
N THR A 215 -12.79 6.93 -7.50
CA THR A 215 -12.23 7.64 -6.34
C THR A 215 -13.27 8.58 -5.74
N GLU A 216 -13.45 8.52 -4.40
CA GLU A 216 -14.55 9.16 -3.66
C GLU A 216 -15.97 8.72 -4.10
N GLY A 217 -16.05 7.61 -4.86
CA GLY A 217 -17.27 6.90 -5.22
C GLY A 217 -17.24 5.47 -4.68
N THR A 218 -17.94 4.56 -5.35
CA THR A 218 -18.03 3.15 -4.94
C THR A 218 -18.34 2.25 -6.13
N PHE A 219 -17.84 1.02 -6.11
CA PHE A 219 -18.24 -0.04 -7.05
C PHE A 219 -19.49 -0.81 -6.61
N ALA A 220 -19.85 -0.74 -5.33
CA ALA A 220 -20.91 -1.56 -4.75
C ALA A 220 -21.60 -0.85 -3.57
N LEU A 221 -22.93 -0.79 -3.61
CA LEU A 221 -23.76 -0.35 -2.48
C LEU A 221 -24.72 -1.44 -2.07
N VAL A 222 -24.90 -1.58 -0.76
CA VAL A 222 -26.10 -2.19 -0.18
C VAL A 222 -27.05 -1.06 0.16
N GLU A 223 -28.24 -1.07 -0.44
CA GLU A 223 -29.27 -0.06 -0.21
C GLU A 223 -30.41 -0.66 0.64
N LEU A 224 -30.89 0.08 1.63
CA LEU A 224 -32.06 -0.25 2.45
C LEU A 224 -33.29 0.50 1.92
N LEU A 225 -34.42 -0.20 1.82
CA LEU A 225 -35.71 0.40 1.49
C LEU A 225 -36.31 1.09 2.72
N GLN A 226 -36.45 2.41 2.64
CA GLN A 226 -37.12 3.27 3.61
C GLN A 226 -38.46 3.76 3.06
N ASP A 227 -39.46 3.87 3.94
CA ASP A 227 -40.80 4.39 3.64
C ASP A 227 -41.47 3.76 2.41
N GLN A 228 -41.16 2.48 2.16
CA GLN A 228 -41.64 1.65 1.05
C GLN A 228 -41.33 2.18 -0.38
N LYS A 229 -40.58 3.27 -0.51
CA LYS A 229 -40.35 3.93 -1.82
C LYS A 229 -38.91 4.37 -2.06
N THR A 230 -38.15 4.67 -1.00
CA THR A 230 -36.84 5.31 -1.11
C THR A 230 -35.75 4.32 -0.76
N TRP A 231 -34.77 4.15 -1.65
CA TRP A 231 -33.58 3.36 -1.38
C TRP A 231 -32.48 4.27 -0.84
N ILE A 232 -31.99 3.99 0.36
CA ILE A 232 -30.90 4.72 0.99
C ILE A 232 -29.64 3.85 1.07
N PRO A 233 -28.44 4.38 0.83
CA PRO A 233 -27.20 3.65 1.05
C PRO A 233 -27.08 3.24 2.53
N ALA A 234 -26.75 1.97 2.78
CA ALA A 234 -26.54 1.42 4.11
C ALA A 234 -25.11 0.91 4.30
N PHE A 235 -24.50 0.33 3.25
CA PHE A 235 -23.11 -0.10 3.22
C PHE A 235 -22.51 0.14 1.85
N ASP A 236 -21.22 0.40 1.79
CA ASP A 236 -20.45 0.54 0.55
C ASP A 236 -19.20 -0.37 0.52
N ASP A 237 -18.35 -0.23 -0.49
CA ASP A 237 -17.16 -1.05 -0.67
C ASP A 237 -15.95 -0.67 0.20
N ASP A 238 -16.10 0.32 1.11
CA ASP A 238 -15.19 0.56 2.24
C ASP A 238 -15.60 -0.23 3.50
N ASP A 239 -16.85 -0.73 3.55
CA ASP A 239 -17.30 -1.58 4.63
C ASP A 239 -16.71 -3.00 4.53
N PHE A 240 -16.06 -3.48 5.60
CA PHE A 240 -15.51 -4.85 5.69
C PHE A 240 -16.49 -5.98 5.34
N CYS A 241 -17.78 -5.72 5.49
CA CYS A 241 -18.84 -6.68 5.26
C CYS A 241 -19.24 -6.81 3.79
N LEU A 242 -18.86 -5.85 2.93
CA LEU A 242 -19.15 -5.84 1.50
C LEU A 242 -17.87 -6.10 0.70
N LYS A 243 -17.93 -7.01 -0.27
CA LYS A 243 -16.78 -7.36 -1.09
C LYS A 243 -17.13 -7.25 -2.55
N PHE A 244 -16.44 -6.36 -3.25
CA PHE A 244 -16.42 -6.32 -4.70
C PHE A 244 -15.33 -7.25 -5.26
N LYS A 245 -15.72 -8.18 -6.12
CA LYS A 245 -14.80 -9.12 -6.79
C LYS A 245 -14.97 -9.02 -8.29
N TRP A 246 -13.90 -8.61 -8.97
CA TRP A 246 -13.86 -8.60 -10.43
C TRP A 246 -13.22 -9.88 -10.97
N SER A 247 -13.80 -10.46 -12.02
CA SER A 247 -13.24 -11.64 -12.68
C SER A 247 -13.52 -11.67 -14.19
N ARG A 248 -12.77 -12.51 -14.90
CA ARG A 248 -12.99 -12.83 -16.32
C ARG A 248 -13.07 -14.33 -16.50
N PRO A 249 -13.86 -14.83 -17.48
CA PRO A 249 -13.88 -16.26 -17.78
C PRO A 249 -12.56 -16.77 -18.36
N ALA A 250 -11.75 -15.88 -18.96
CA ALA A 250 -10.40 -16.17 -19.43
C ALA A 250 -9.54 -14.90 -19.40
N LYS A 251 -8.20 -15.05 -19.32
CA LYS A 251 -7.23 -13.95 -19.17
C LYS A 251 -7.39 -12.80 -20.18
N LEU A 252 -7.76 -13.12 -21.42
CA LEU A 252 -7.91 -12.15 -22.53
C LEU A 252 -9.38 -11.93 -22.94
N SER A 253 -10.34 -12.44 -22.17
CA SER A 253 -11.76 -12.23 -22.48
C SER A 253 -12.11 -10.74 -22.40
N PRO A 254 -12.84 -10.16 -23.37
CA PRO A 254 -13.40 -8.81 -23.25
C PRO A 254 -14.61 -8.78 -22.30
N GLN A 255 -15.21 -9.94 -22.00
CA GLN A 255 -16.29 -10.06 -21.04
C GLN A 255 -15.73 -10.21 -19.63
N SER A 256 -16.36 -9.53 -18.67
CA SER A 256 -16.01 -9.62 -17.26
C SER A 256 -17.24 -9.57 -16.35
N TYR A 257 -17.04 -9.97 -15.11
CA TYR A 257 -18.07 -10.06 -14.09
C TYR A 257 -17.67 -9.26 -12.86
N ALA A 258 -18.67 -8.66 -12.21
CA ALA A 258 -18.56 -8.10 -10.87
C ALA A 258 -19.43 -8.93 -9.94
N THR A 259 -18.82 -9.70 -9.05
CA THR A 259 -19.51 -10.42 -7.98
C THR A 259 -19.43 -9.59 -6.70
N ILE A 260 -20.58 -9.25 -6.13
CA ILE A 260 -20.70 -8.50 -4.89
C ILE A 260 -21.21 -9.46 -3.82
N ASP A 261 -20.39 -9.64 -2.77
CA ASP A 261 -20.75 -10.43 -1.61
C ASP A 261 -20.97 -9.52 -0.40
N TRP A 262 -22.16 -9.56 0.17
CA TRP A 262 -22.48 -8.88 1.43
C TRP A 262 -22.67 -9.90 2.55
N ARG A 263 -21.75 -9.90 3.52
CA ARG A 263 -21.89 -10.66 4.76
C ARG A 263 -22.73 -9.82 5.73
N ILE A 264 -23.99 -10.19 5.90
CA ILE A 264 -24.96 -9.44 6.69
C ILE A 264 -24.46 -9.30 8.14
N PRO A 265 -24.17 -8.07 8.64
CA PRO A 265 -23.72 -7.87 10.00
C PRO A 265 -24.76 -8.25 11.05
N GLU A 266 -24.33 -8.74 12.21
CA GLU A 266 -25.23 -9.07 13.34
C GLU A 266 -26.01 -7.85 13.86
N SER A 267 -25.45 -6.65 13.70
CA SER A 267 -26.06 -5.39 14.13
C SER A 267 -27.03 -4.80 13.12
N VAL A 268 -27.18 -5.39 11.93
CA VAL A 268 -27.97 -4.77 10.86
C VAL A 268 -29.45 -4.71 11.24
N VAL A 269 -30.13 -3.63 10.85
CA VAL A 269 -31.57 -3.49 11.03
C VAL A 269 -32.31 -4.44 10.09
N THR A 270 -33.40 -5.03 10.59
CA THR A 270 -34.28 -5.85 9.75
C THR A 270 -34.94 -4.97 8.70
N GLY A 271 -35.04 -5.46 7.46
CA GLY A 271 -35.61 -4.65 6.38
C GLY A 271 -35.46 -5.29 5.02
N VAL A 272 -35.86 -4.53 3.99
CA VAL A 272 -35.72 -4.95 2.60
C VAL A 272 -34.51 -4.24 2.01
N TYR A 273 -33.58 -5.02 1.48
CA TYR A 273 -32.32 -4.56 0.92
C TYR A 273 -32.22 -4.89 -0.56
N ARG A 274 -31.31 -4.22 -1.25
CA ARG A 274 -30.84 -4.61 -2.58
C ARG A 274 -29.37 -4.25 -2.73
N ILE A 275 -28.71 -4.89 -3.69
CA ILE A 275 -27.33 -4.58 -4.04
C ILE A 275 -27.31 -3.80 -5.34
N ARG A 276 -26.56 -2.71 -5.35
CA ARG A 276 -26.34 -1.86 -6.51
C ARG A 276 -24.87 -1.87 -6.91
N HIS A 277 -24.60 -2.07 -8.18
CA HIS A 277 -23.25 -2.08 -8.75
C HIS A 277 -23.04 -0.82 -9.61
N PHE A 278 -21.85 -0.23 -9.54
CA PHE A 278 -21.42 0.86 -10.41
C PHE A 278 -20.16 0.45 -11.16
N GLY A 279 -20.06 0.83 -12.42
CA GLY A 279 -18.89 0.50 -13.23
C GLY A 279 -18.72 1.43 -14.41
N ALA A 280 -17.57 1.30 -15.08
CA ALA A 280 -17.18 2.09 -16.24
C ALA A 280 -16.70 1.14 -17.34
N SER A 281 -17.35 1.20 -18.50
CA SER A 281 -17.06 0.34 -19.65
C SER A 281 -16.30 1.11 -20.74
N LYS A 282 -15.41 0.41 -21.45
CA LYS A 282 -14.67 0.98 -22.59
C LYS A 282 -14.97 0.19 -23.86
N SER A 283 -15.57 0.87 -24.84
CA SER A 283 -15.74 0.31 -26.19
C SER A 283 -14.47 0.47 -27.04
N LEU A 284 -14.30 -0.34 -28.09
CA LEU A 284 -13.07 -0.45 -28.90
C LEU A 284 -12.58 0.89 -29.47
N PHE A 285 -13.51 1.77 -29.88
CA PHE A 285 -13.23 3.08 -30.47
C PHE A 285 -13.92 4.24 -29.75
N GLY A 286 -14.40 4.02 -28.51
CA GLY A 286 -15.22 5.00 -27.81
C GLY A 286 -14.65 5.44 -26.47
N SER A 287 -15.31 6.44 -25.90
CA SER A 287 -15.02 6.91 -24.54
C SER A 287 -15.46 5.91 -23.49
N ILE A 288 -14.93 6.08 -22.28
CA ILE A 288 -15.43 5.39 -21.09
C ILE A 288 -16.89 5.82 -20.84
N ARG A 289 -17.75 4.85 -20.50
CA ARG A 289 -19.16 5.08 -20.17
C ARG A 289 -19.53 4.40 -18.86
N HIS A 290 -20.03 5.19 -17.91
CA HIS A 290 -20.53 4.69 -16.63
C HIS A 290 -21.86 3.96 -16.79
N PHE A 291 -22.07 2.94 -15.97
CA PHE A 291 -23.30 2.17 -15.91
C PHE A 291 -23.61 1.79 -14.45
N THR A 292 -24.86 1.40 -14.22
CA THR A 292 -25.28 0.85 -12.93
C THR A 292 -26.09 -0.41 -13.11
N GLY A 293 -25.91 -1.37 -12.21
CA GLY A 293 -26.71 -2.57 -12.08
C GLY A 293 -27.45 -2.63 -10.75
N THR A 294 -28.57 -3.32 -10.67
CA THR A 294 -29.31 -3.50 -9.43
C THR A 294 -29.84 -4.92 -9.35
N SER A 295 -29.61 -5.58 -8.21
CA SER A 295 -30.12 -6.92 -7.93
C SER A 295 -31.63 -6.92 -7.69
N SER A 296 -32.23 -8.09 -7.62
CA SER A 296 -33.52 -8.24 -6.96
C SER A 296 -33.45 -7.78 -5.49
N ALA A 297 -34.59 -7.35 -4.94
CA ALA A 297 -34.71 -7.00 -3.52
C ALA A 297 -34.87 -8.25 -2.64
N PHE A 298 -34.38 -8.20 -1.41
CA PHE A 298 -34.43 -9.32 -0.46
C PHE A 298 -34.63 -8.82 0.97
N VAL A 299 -35.19 -9.66 1.83
CA VAL A 299 -35.47 -9.37 3.24
C VAL A 299 -34.31 -9.84 4.12
N VAL A 300 -33.98 -9.05 5.14
CA VAL A 300 -33.06 -9.45 6.22
C VAL A 300 -33.82 -9.48 7.55
N GLU A 301 -33.74 -10.62 8.25
CA GLU A 301 -34.33 -10.91 9.56
C GLU A 301 -33.28 -11.15 10.66
#